data_AF-A0A3D3ZIX8-F1
#
_entry.id   AF-A0A3D3ZIX8-F1
#
_cell.length_a   1.000
_cell.length_b   1.000
_cell.length_c   1.000
_cell.angle_alpha   90.00
_cell.angle_beta   90.00
_cell.angle_gamma   90.00
#
_symmetry.space_group_name_H-M   'P 1'
#
loop_
_entity.id
_entity.type
_entity.pdbx_description
1 polymer ?
#
loop_
_entity_poly.entity_id
_entity_poly.type
_entity_poly.pdbx_seq_one_letter_code
_entity_poly.pdbx_strand_id
1 'polypeptide(L)'
;AQMKMLLENTRFSSLPEDGQHVPDLVGVFVNEDADCINDIAERIGLHFVQLHGNESPEFCQLIKRPVIKALQLDNSEDRGKVKAYRETSWRILLDTPSNAWGGTGATHDWSLA
;
A
#
# COMPACT_ATOMS: atom_id res chain seq x y z
N ALA A 1 18.70 -9.15 5.24
CA ALA A 1 19.60 -10.01 4.43
C ALA A 1 18.83 -11.16 3.78
N GLN A 2 18.26 -12.10 4.54
CA GLN A 2 17.59 -13.30 3.98
C GLN A 2 16.34 -13.01 3.13
N MET A 3 15.47 -12.09 3.56
CA MET A 3 14.25 -11.74 2.79
C MET A 3 14.56 -11.03 1.46
N LYS A 4 15.55 -10.13 1.45
CA LYS A 4 16.01 -9.45 0.22
C LYS A 4 16.53 -10.47 -0.80
N MET A 5 17.34 -11.42 -0.34
CA MET A 5 17.84 -12.52 -1.16
C MET A 5 16.73 -13.45 -1.67
N LEU A 6 15.64 -13.63 -0.91
CA LEU A 6 14.47 -14.40 -1.37
C LEU A 6 13.76 -13.69 -2.53
N LEU A 7 13.61 -12.37 -2.45
CA LEU A 7 12.98 -11.55 -3.50
C LEU A 7 13.87 -11.48 -4.76
N GLU A 8 15.18 -11.37 -4.58
CA GLU A 8 16.19 -11.39 -5.65
C GLU A 8 16.29 -12.73 -6.40
N ASN A 9 15.71 -13.82 -5.89
CA ASN A 9 15.68 -15.13 -6.54
C ASN A 9 14.33 -15.46 -7.21
N THR A 10 13.40 -14.51 -7.27
CA THR A 10 12.14 -14.68 -8.01
C THR A 10 12.37 -14.49 -9.51
N ARG A 11 11.58 -15.16 -10.36
CA ARG A 11 11.72 -15.16 -11.84
C ARG A 11 11.75 -13.77 -12.50
N PHE A 12 11.32 -12.73 -11.79
CA PHE A 12 11.28 -11.33 -12.24
C PHE A 12 12.43 -10.47 -11.68
N SER A 13 13.39 -11.06 -10.94
CA SER A 13 14.57 -10.35 -10.44
C SER A 13 15.63 -10.13 -11.53
N SER A 14 15.62 -10.94 -12.59
CA SER A 14 16.37 -10.69 -13.81
C SER A 14 15.62 -9.66 -14.66
N LEU A 15 16.31 -8.59 -15.03
CA LEU A 15 15.85 -7.55 -15.96
C LEU A 15 15.14 -8.20 -17.16
N PRO A 16 13.96 -7.73 -17.56
CA PRO A 16 13.36 -8.17 -18.82
C PRO A 16 14.31 -7.79 -19.98
N GLU A 17 14.39 -8.65 -21.00
CA GLU A 17 15.15 -8.34 -22.21
C GLU A 17 14.65 -7.01 -22.81
N ASP A 18 15.61 -6.11 -23.08
CA ASP A 18 15.51 -4.79 -23.70
C ASP A 18 14.35 -3.86 -23.28
N GLY A 19 14.71 -2.77 -22.58
CA GLY A 19 13.90 -1.55 -22.50
C GLY A 19 12.79 -1.52 -21.44
N GLN A 20 12.59 -2.56 -20.64
CA GLN A 20 11.61 -2.54 -19.54
C GLN A 20 12.24 -2.06 -18.22
N HIS A 21 11.58 -1.08 -17.59
CA HIS A 21 11.92 -0.63 -16.25
C HIS A 21 11.60 -1.71 -15.21
N VAL A 22 12.50 -1.88 -14.24
CA VAL A 22 12.24 -2.72 -13.06
C VAL A 22 11.00 -2.15 -12.33
N PRO A 23 9.99 -2.97 -12.01
CA PRO A 23 8.82 -2.50 -11.28
C PRO A 23 9.20 -1.97 -9.89
N ASP A 24 8.51 -0.91 -9.46
CA ASP A 24 8.63 -0.40 -8.10
C ASP A 24 8.16 -1.45 -7.09
N LEU A 25 8.93 -1.61 -6.01
CA LEU A 25 8.63 -2.55 -4.93
C LEU A 25 7.76 -1.90 -3.85
N VAL A 26 6.64 -2.52 -3.52
CA VAL A 26 5.70 -2.06 -2.48
C VAL A 26 5.65 -3.07 -1.34
N GLY A 27 5.86 -2.62 -0.11
CA GLY A 27 5.60 -3.43 1.09
C GLY A 27 4.23 -3.14 1.67
N VAL A 28 3.45 -4.18 1.96
CA VAL A 28 2.10 -4.07 2.54
C VAL A 28 2.16 -4.40 4.03
N PHE A 29 1.65 -3.50 4.86
CA PHE A 29 1.66 -3.63 6.32
C PHE A 29 0.26 -3.37 6.88
N VAL A 30 -0.03 -4.04 8.01
CA VAL A 30 -1.32 -3.94 8.71
C VAL A 30 -1.05 -3.74 10.20
N ASN A 31 -1.30 -2.52 10.70
CA ASN A 31 -1.15 -2.13 12.10
C ASN A 31 0.23 -2.44 12.70
N GLU A 32 1.27 -2.37 11.88
CA GLU A 32 2.65 -2.63 12.31
C GLU A 32 3.32 -1.36 12.85
N ASP A 33 4.36 -1.51 13.67
CA ASP A 33 5.07 -0.37 14.25
C ASP A 33 5.86 0.43 13.19
N ALA A 34 5.90 1.76 13.35
CA ALA A 34 6.53 2.67 12.38
C ALA A 34 8.05 2.44 12.25
N ASP A 35 8.75 2.15 13.34
CA ASP A 35 10.19 1.88 13.30
C ASP A 35 10.45 0.55 12.57
N CYS A 36 9.64 -0.47 12.85
CA CYS A 36 9.67 -1.76 12.15
C CYS A 36 9.47 -1.59 10.63
N ILE A 37 8.42 -0.85 10.23
CA ILE A 37 8.13 -0.57 8.82
C ILE A 37 9.30 0.14 8.15
N ASN A 38 9.83 1.19 8.78
CA ASN A 38 10.94 1.98 8.25
C ASN A 38 12.22 1.15 8.10
N ASP A 39 12.53 0.30 9.09
CA ASP A 39 13.69 -0.59 9.06
C ASP A 39 13.57 -1.64 7.94
N ILE A 40 12.39 -2.24 7.77
CA ILE A 40 12.12 -3.19 6.69
C ILE A 40 12.24 -2.49 5.33
N ALA A 41 11.64 -1.31 5.21
CA ALA A 41 11.66 -0.54 3.97
C ALA A 41 13.08 -0.20 3.53
N GLU A 42 13.94 0.19 4.46
CA GLU A 42 15.34 0.50 4.18
C GLU A 42 16.14 -0.75 3.83
N ARG A 43 15.98 -1.84 4.61
CA ARG A 43 16.75 -3.08 4.42
C ARG A 43 16.42 -3.78 3.11
N ILE A 44 15.18 -3.70 2.66
CA ILE A 44 14.71 -4.35 1.43
C ILE A 44 14.90 -3.42 0.21
N GLY A 45 14.85 -2.10 0.41
CA GLY A 45 14.83 -1.12 -0.68
C GLY A 45 13.43 -0.96 -1.26
N LEU A 46 12.42 -0.83 -0.39
CA LEU A 46 11.05 -0.58 -0.82
C LEU A 46 10.93 0.83 -1.42
N HIS A 47 10.23 0.92 -2.54
CA HIS A 47 9.91 2.19 -3.20
C HIS A 47 8.70 2.84 -2.55
N PHE A 48 7.70 2.03 -2.18
CA PHE A 48 6.48 2.48 -1.51
C PHE A 48 6.15 1.60 -0.30
N VAL A 49 5.42 2.20 0.65
CA VAL A 49 4.81 1.49 1.78
C VAL A 49 3.30 1.61 1.64
N GLN A 50 2.61 0.48 1.59
CA GLN A 50 1.16 0.42 1.64
C GLN A 50 0.69 0.12 3.07
N LEU A 51 -0.08 1.03 3.64
CA LEU A 51 -0.71 0.87 4.95
C LEU A 51 -2.17 0.46 4.74
N HIS A 52 -2.51 -0.74 5.21
CA HIS A 52 -3.82 -1.35 4.99
C HIS A 52 -4.62 -1.56 6.30
N GLY A 53 -4.05 -1.17 7.44
CA GLY A 53 -4.71 -1.23 8.73
C GLY A 53 -5.49 0.05 9.06
N ASN A 54 -5.61 0.28 10.36
CA ASN A 54 -6.31 1.41 10.97
C ASN A 54 -5.37 2.59 11.28
N GLU A 55 -4.21 2.66 10.61
CA GLU A 55 -3.20 3.69 10.86
C GLU A 55 -3.76 5.08 10.52
N SER A 56 -3.55 6.06 11.41
CA SER A 56 -4.07 7.42 11.30
C SER A 56 -3.28 8.28 10.30
N PRO A 57 -3.79 9.47 9.89
CA PRO A 57 -3.05 10.39 9.04
C PRO A 57 -1.70 10.82 9.65
N GLU A 58 -1.64 10.99 10.97
CA GLU A 58 -0.42 11.35 11.69
C GLU A 58 0.58 10.19 11.66
N PHE A 59 0.10 8.95 11.77
CA PHE A 59 0.95 7.77 11.64
C PHE A 59 1.60 7.69 10.25
N CYS A 60 0.86 8.00 9.18
CA CYS A 60 1.42 8.03 7.82
C CYS A 60 2.64 8.96 7.71
N GLN A 61 2.69 10.06 8.47
CA GLN A 61 3.81 11.00 8.47
C GLN A 61 5.07 10.44 9.15
N LEU A 62 4.94 9.40 9.98
CA LEU A 62 6.08 8.72 10.62
C LEU A 62 6.84 7.81 9.64
N ILE A 63 6.23 7.47 8.50
CA ILE A 63 6.82 6.59 7.50
C ILE A 63 7.73 7.39 6.56
N LYS A 64 8.98 6.95 6.44
CA LYS A 64 10.03 7.64 5.66
C LYS A 64 9.89 7.45 4.16
N ARG A 65 9.12 6.45 3.72
CA ARG A 65 8.85 6.17 2.30
C ARG A 65 7.46 6.71 1.91
N PRO A 66 7.23 7.03 0.63
CA PRO A 66 5.91 7.46 0.17
C PRO A 66 4.83 6.42 0.50
N VAL A 67 3.79 6.87 1.19
CA VAL A 67 2.72 6.01 1.71
C VAL A 67 1.56 5.91 0.72
N ILE A 68 1.13 4.68 0.44
CA ILE A 68 -0.14 4.35 -0.19
C ILE A 68 -1.11 3.94 0.93
N LYS A 69 -2.10 4.76 1.25
CA LYS A 69 -3.09 4.41 2.28
C LYS A 69 -4.27 3.69 1.64
N ALA A 70 -4.53 2.45 2.06
CA ALA A 70 -5.75 1.75 1.69
C ALA A 70 -6.91 2.25 2.56
N LEU A 71 -7.99 2.68 1.92
CA LEU A 71 -9.22 3.12 2.58
C LEU A 71 -10.38 2.30 2.04
N GLN A 72 -11.20 1.79 2.95
CA GLN A 72 -12.49 1.20 2.64
C GLN A 72 -13.55 2.31 2.61
N LEU A 73 -14.20 2.49 1.47
CA LEU A 73 -15.31 3.42 1.29
C LEU A 73 -16.61 2.61 1.20
N ASP A 74 -17.50 2.81 2.17
CA ASP A 74 -18.82 2.19 2.24
C ASP A 74 -19.95 3.20 2.01
N ASN A 75 -19.71 4.49 2.26
CA ASN A 75 -20.74 5.54 2.13
C ASN A 75 -20.17 6.94 1.86
N SER A 76 -21.06 7.93 1.70
CA SER A 76 -20.72 9.32 1.39
C SER A 76 -19.96 10.05 2.52
N GLU A 77 -20.03 9.57 3.76
CA GLU A 77 -19.27 10.13 4.90
C GLU A 77 -17.77 9.81 4.76
N ASP A 78 -17.40 8.77 4.02
CA ASP A 78 -16.01 8.37 3.81
C ASP A 78 -15.23 9.34 2.92
N ARG A 79 -15.91 10.26 2.21
CA ARG A 79 -15.25 11.39 1.51
C ARG A 79 -14.47 12.28 2.48
N GLY A 80 -14.93 12.39 3.74
CA GLY A 80 -14.21 13.07 4.81
C GLY A 80 -12.87 12.39 5.14
N LYS A 81 -12.84 11.05 5.11
CA LYS A 81 -11.60 10.27 5.33
C LYS A 81 -10.60 10.52 4.20
N VAL A 82 -11.04 10.47 2.94
CA VAL A 82 -10.17 10.77 1.78
C VAL A 82 -9.50 12.13 1.92
N LYS A 83 -10.24 13.15 2.38
CA LYS A 83 -9.68 14.48 2.63
C LYS A 83 -8.62 14.48 3.75
N ALA A 84 -8.86 13.77 4.85
CA ALA A 84 -7.94 13.70 5.98
C ALA A 84 -6.58 13.07 5.63
N TYR A 85 -6.55 12.10 4.71
CA TYR A 85 -5.30 11.46 4.26
C TYR A 85 -4.64 12.15 3.06
N ARG A 86 -5.27 13.16 2.47
CA ARG A 86 -4.79 13.80 1.23
C ARG A 86 -3.45 14.50 1.39
N GLU A 87 -3.18 15.03 2.58
CA GLU A 87 -1.94 15.79 2.88
C GLU A 87 -0.86 14.90 3.49
N THR A 88 -1.18 13.68 3.89
CA THR A 88 -0.29 12.78 4.64
C THR A 88 0.04 11.48 3.91
N SER A 89 -0.67 11.18 2.83
CA SER A 89 -0.40 10.02 1.97
C SER A 89 0.01 10.47 0.57
N TRP A 90 0.92 9.70 -0.05
CA TRP A 90 1.32 9.92 -1.43
C TRP A 90 0.19 9.52 -2.38
N ARG A 91 -0.49 8.41 -2.10
CA ARG A 91 -1.67 7.94 -2.84
C ARG A 91 -2.68 7.32 -1.88
N ILE A 92 -3.93 7.35 -2.31
CA ILE A 92 -5.03 6.64 -1.66
C ILE A 92 -5.37 5.45 -2.57
N LEU A 93 -5.40 4.26 -1.99
CA LEU A 93 -5.90 3.04 -2.62
C LEU A 93 -7.32 2.82 -2.10
N LEU A 94 -8.29 2.74 -3.01
CA LEU A 94 -9.66 2.41 -2.67
C LEU A 94 -9.76 0.90 -2.63
N ASP A 95 -9.97 0.36 -1.43
CA ASP A 95 -10.20 -1.06 -1.22
C ASP A 95 -11.69 -1.28 -0.93
N THR A 96 -12.25 -2.38 -1.43
CA THR A 96 -13.64 -2.72 -1.17
C THR A 96 -13.70 -3.71 -0.03
N PRO A 97 -14.46 -3.46 1.05
CA PRO A 97 -14.63 -4.44 2.09
C PRO A 97 -15.30 -5.69 1.52
N SER A 98 -14.55 -6.78 1.44
CA SER A 98 -15.10 -8.08 1.11
C SER A 98 -15.19 -8.92 2.38
N ASN A 99 -16.41 -9.27 2.78
CA ASN A 99 -16.64 -10.32 3.78
C ASN A 99 -16.44 -11.74 3.19
N ALA A 100 -15.96 -11.85 1.94
CA ALA A 100 -15.78 -13.12 1.25
C ALA A 100 -14.62 -13.04 0.24
N TRP A 101 -13.72 -14.03 0.31
CA TRP A 101 -12.70 -14.25 -0.70
C TRP A 101 -13.35 -14.86 -1.95
N GLY A 102 -13.34 -14.12 -3.06
CA GLY A 102 -13.95 -14.52 -4.33
C GLY A 102 -15.05 -13.53 -4.74
N GLY A 103 -14.90 -12.94 -5.93
CA GLY A 103 -15.77 -11.87 -6.43
C GLY A 103 -17.26 -12.17 -6.24
N THR A 104 -17.91 -11.40 -5.38
CA THR A 104 -19.31 -11.56 -5.01
C THR A 104 -20.29 -11.08 -6.08
N GLY A 105 -19.80 -10.52 -7.19
CA GLY A 105 -20.64 -9.95 -8.25
C GLY A 105 -21.35 -8.66 -7.84
N ALA A 106 -21.02 -8.07 -6.69
CA ALA A 106 -21.55 -6.79 -6.26
C ALA A 106 -20.80 -5.65 -6.98
N THR A 107 -21.35 -5.17 -8.10
CA THR A 107 -20.93 -3.90 -8.71
C THR A 107 -21.07 -2.78 -7.69
N HIS A 108 -19.95 -2.29 -7.18
CA HIS A 108 -19.92 -1.13 -6.28
C HIS A 108 -20.09 0.14 -7.10
N ASP A 109 -20.69 1.14 -6.45
CA ASP A 109 -20.94 2.44 -7.06
C ASP A 109 -19.62 3.22 -7.18
N TRP A 110 -18.93 3.01 -8.30
CA TRP A 110 -17.72 3.74 -8.66
C TRP A 110 -17.93 5.26 -8.78
N SER A 111 -19.17 5.77 -8.69
CA SER A 111 -19.40 7.22 -8.61
C SER A 111 -18.87 7.87 -7.33
N LEU A 112 -18.46 7.06 -6.35
CA LEU A 112 -17.82 7.51 -5.11
C LEU A 112 -16.30 7.77 -5.23
N ALA A 113 -15.65 7.27 -6.29
CA ALA A 113 -14.22 7.45 -6.59
C ALA A 113 -13.95 8.68 -7.46
#